data_AF-A0A147IW37-F1
#
_entry.id   AF-A0A147IW37-F1
#
_cell.length_a   1.000
_cell.length_b   1.000
_cell.length_c   1.000
_cell.angle_alpha   90.00
_cell.angle_beta   90.00
_cell.angle_gamma   90.00
#
_symmetry.space_group_name_H-M   'P 1'
#
loop_
_entity.id
_entity.type
_entity.pdbx_description
1 polymer ?
#
loop_
_entity_poly.entity_id
_entity_poly.type
_entity_poly.pdbx_seq_one_letter_code
_entity_poly.pdbx_strand_id
1 'polypeptide(L)' 'MLTTLLLLALTGQQAEPAPAPVKEKKICRVQETTGSRLSSKRICKTQAEWDEIAANARNDVENATGRLNTASGR' A
#
# COMPACT_ATOMS: atom_id res chain seq x y z
N MET A 1 21.68 -65.63 -8.13
CA MET A 1 22.52 -64.88 -9.08
C MET A 1 21.86 -63.55 -9.37
N LEU A 2 22.53 -62.49 -8.91
CA LEU A 2 22.36 -61.06 -9.20
C LEU A 2 21.00 -60.40 -8.99
N THR A 3 20.86 -59.86 -7.77
CA THR A 3 20.26 -58.57 -7.44
C THR A 3 20.54 -57.49 -8.51
N THR A 4 19.57 -57.18 -9.36
CA THR A 4 19.61 -55.97 -10.19
C THR A 4 19.01 -54.80 -9.40
N LEU A 5 19.90 -54.07 -8.74
CA LEU A 5 19.66 -52.71 -8.25
C LEU A 5 19.17 -51.84 -9.41
N LEU A 6 17.92 -51.37 -9.32
CA LEU A 6 17.44 -50.25 -10.12
C LEU A 6 17.54 -48.99 -9.25
N LEU A 7 18.65 -48.26 -9.37
CA LEU A 7 18.82 -46.95 -8.75
C LEU A 7 17.82 -45.98 -9.38
N LEU A 8 16.80 -45.60 -8.63
CA LEU A 8 15.97 -44.43 -8.93
C LEU A 8 16.86 -43.18 -8.83
N ALA A 9 17.04 -42.52 -9.97
CA ALA A 9 17.72 -41.23 -10.05
C ALA A 9 16.95 -40.19 -9.22
N LEU A 10 17.59 -39.73 -8.14
CA LEU A 10 17.11 -38.61 -7.33
C LEU A 10 17.37 -37.32 -8.12
N THR A 11 16.42 -36.91 -8.96
CA THR A 11 16.45 -35.59 -9.61
C THR A 11 16.25 -34.54 -8.53
N GLY A 12 17.35 -33.93 -8.08
CA GLY A 12 17.35 -32.80 -7.17
C GLY A 12 16.66 -31.61 -7.83
N GLN A 13 15.39 -31.40 -7.51
CA GLN A 13 14.68 -30.18 -7.84
C GLN A 13 15.22 -29.08 -6.92
N GLN A 14 16.30 -28.42 -7.35
CA GLN A 14 16.76 -27.20 -6.71
C GLN A 14 15.61 -26.20 -6.80
N ALA A 15 14.92 -26.04 -5.67
CA ALA A 15 13.91 -25.02 -5.50
C ALA A 15 14.60 -23.67 -5.71
N GLU A 16 14.32 -23.03 -6.84
CA GLU A 16 14.76 -21.69 -7.12
C GLU A 16 14.19 -20.77 -6.02
N PRO A 17 15.00 -19.92 -5.38
CA PRO A 17 14.52 -19.07 -4.31
C PRO A 17 13.42 -18.18 -4.86
N ALA A 18 12.22 -18.30 -4.29
CA ALA A 18 11.07 -17.49 -4.67
C ALA A 18 11.45 -16.00 -4.60
N PRO A 19 11.09 -15.18 -5.60
CA PRO A 19 11.47 -13.78 -5.63
C PRO A 19 10.93 -13.09 -4.38
N ALA A 20 11.82 -12.39 -3.68
CA ALA A 20 11.46 -11.63 -2.48
C ALA A 20 10.37 -10.61 -2.83
N PRO A 21 9.38 -10.39 -1.94
CA PRO A 21 8.31 -9.44 -2.19
C PRO A 21 8.89 -8.06 -2.46
N VAL A 22 8.50 -7.48 -3.60
CA VAL A 22 8.93 -6.13 -4.00
C VAL A 22 8.38 -5.14 -2.99
N LYS A 23 9.26 -4.53 -2.20
CA LYS A 23 8.86 -3.48 -1.27
C LYS A 23 8.31 -2.30 -2.06
N GLU A 24 7.08 -1.89 -1.73
CA GLU A 24 6.46 -0.74 -2.37
C GLU A 24 7.32 0.52 -2.17
N LYS A 25 7.51 1.26 -3.28
CA LYS A 25 8.28 2.50 -3.26
C LYS A 25 7.51 3.55 -2.47
N LYS A 26 8.21 4.26 -1.59
CA LYS A 26 7.67 5.42 -0.89
C LYS A 26 7.75 6.66 -1.76
N ILE A 27 6.69 7.44 -1.76
CA ILE A 27 6.53 8.71 -2.46
C ILE A 27 6.49 9.80 -1.39
N CYS A 28 7.46 10.73 -1.47
CA CYS A 28 7.56 11.85 -0.55
C CYS A 28 6.82 13.08 -1.09
N ARG A 29 5.90 13.63 -0.31
CA ARG A 29 5.18 14.87 -0.61
C ARG A 29 5.43 15.90 0.50
N VAL A 30 5.47 17.17 0.15
CA VAL A 30 5.50 18.26 1.13
C VAL A 30 4.06 18.63 1.45
N GLN A 31 3.68 18.57 2.72
CA GLN A 31 2.41 19.08 3.21
C GLN A 31 2.63 20.40 3.93
N GLU A 32 1.91 21.41 3.48
CA GLU A 32 1.78 22.69 4.16
C GLU A 32 0.71 22.59 5.23
N THR A 33 0.91 23.32 6.33
CA THR A 33 -0.09 23.40 7.40
C THR A 33 -0.95 24.63 7.18
N THR A 34 -2.26 24.45 7.06
CA THR A 34 -3.19 25.57 6.96
C THR A 34 -3.04 26.50 8.16
N GLY A 35 -2.92 27.80 7.89
CA GLY A 35 -2.77 28.82 8.94
C GLY A 35 -1.32 29.12 9.36
N SER A 36 -0.31 28.47 8.77
CA SER A 36 1.09 28.78 9.03
C SER A 36 1.92 28.78 7.76
N ARG A 37 2.62 29.89 7.51
CA ARG A 37 3.46 30.10 6.32
C ARG A 37 4.82 29.40 6.40
N LEU A 38 5.25 28.99 7.60
CA LEU A 38 6.58 28.46 7.86
C LEU A 38 6.57 26.95 8.16
N SER A 39 5.42 26.37 8.48
CA SER A 39 5.35 24.96 8.84
C SER A 39 4.95 24.10 7.65
N SER A 40 5.97 23.67 6.91
CA SER A 40 5.87 22.60 5.92
C SER A 40 6.55 21.33 6.46
N LYS A 41 5.91 20.16 6.28
CA LYS A 41 6.49 18.85 6.64
C LYS A 41 6.61 17.97 5.40
N ARG A 42 7.71 17.22 5.30
CA ARG A 42 7.87 16.19 4.26
C ARG A 42 7.34 14.86 4.80
N ILE A 43 6.36 14.28 4.12
CA ILE A 43 5.76 12.98 4.46
C ILE A 43 6.05 12.02 3.33
N CYS A 44 6.59 10.85 3.66
CA CYS A 44 6.88 9.78 2.70
C CYS A 44 6.00 8.57 3.01
N LYS A 45 5.16 8.18 2.05
CA LYS A 45 4.18 7.09 2.16
C LYS A 45 4.14 6.26 0.88
N THR A 46 3.66 5.04 0.93
CA THR A 46 3.44 4.23 -0.29
C THR A 46 2.31 4.81 -1.14
N GLN A 47 2.18 4.35 -2.38
CA GLN A 47 1.08 4.79 -3.25
C GLN A 47 -0.28 4.43 -2.63
N ALA A 48 -0.42 3.20 -2.12
CA ALA A 48 -1.65 2.74 -1.48
C ALA A 48 -2.07 3.63 -0.28
N GLU A 49 -1.11 4.01 0.56
CA GLU A 49 -1.37 4.92 1.68
C GLU A 49 -1.81 6.33 1.22
N TRP A 50 -1.25 6.84 0.11
CA TRP A 50 -1.68 8.12 -0.44
C TRP A 50 -3.09 8.06 -1.02
N ASP A 51 -3.43 6.95 -1.65
CA ASP A 51 -4.76 6.72 -2.22
C ASP A 51 -5.83 6.62 -1.13
N GLU A 52 -5.51 5.95 -0.02
CA GLU A 52 -6.36 5.91 1.17
C GLU A 52 -6.62 7.31 1.75
N ILE A 53 -5.57 8.13 1.91
CA ILE A 53 -5.71 9.51 2.39
C ILE A 53 -6.63 10.31 1.46
N ALA A 54 -6.46 10.16 0.14
CA ALA A 54 -7.29 10.86 -0.84
C ALA A 54 -8.75 10.36 -0.85
N ALA A 55 -8.99 9.07 -0.58
CA ALA A 55 -10.34 8.53 -0.44
C ALA A 55 -11.02 9.06 0.82
N ASN A 56 -10.33 9.02 1.97
CA ASN A 56 -10.84 9.54 3.24
C ASN A 56 -11.20 11.03 3.14
N ALA A 57 -10.34 11.84 2.54
CA ALA A 57 -10.61 13.26 2.35
C ALA A 57 -11.88 13.53 1.51
N ARG A 58 -12.17 12.69 0.50
CA ARG A 58 -13.40 12.79 -0.30
C ARG A 58 -14.62 12.44 0.54
N ASN A 59 -14.58 11.32 1.25
CA ASN A 59 -15.66 10.89 2.13
C ASN A 59 -15.97 11.94 3.21
N ASP A 60 -14.95 12.57 3.79
CA ASP A 60 -15.12 13.62 4.80
C ASP A 60 -15.88 14.83 4.25
N VAL A 61 -15.55 15.27 3.03
CA VAL A 61 -16.23 16.38 2.35
C VAL A 61 -17.68 16.02 2.01
N GLU A 62 -17.90 14.82 1.49
CA GLU A 62 -19.25 14.31 1.17
C GLU A 62 -20.13 14.24 2.42
N ASN A 63 -19.59 13.69 3.51
CA ASN A 63 -20.28 13.61 4.80
C ASN A 63 -20.56 15.00 5.38
N ALA A 64 -19.60 15.93 5.34
CA ALA A 64 -19.79 17.30 5.80
C ALA A 64 -20.89 18.01 5.00
N THR A 65 -20.89 17.86 3.67
CA THR A 65 -21.91 18.43 2.79
C THR A 65 -23.29 17.85 3.08
N GLY A 66 -23.39 16.53 3.24
CA GLY A 66 -24.65 15.88 3.64
C GLY A 66 -25.20 16.43 4.95
N ARG A 67 -24.33 16.59 5.97
CA ARG A 67 -24.72 17.18 7.27
C ARG A 67 -25.20 18.62 7.13
N LEU A 68 -24.52 19.44 6.33
CA LEU A 68 -24.92 20.83 6.09
C LEU A 68 -26.28 20.89 5.40
N ASN A 69 -26.54 20.03 4.42
CA ASN A 69 -27.83 19.95 3.72
C ASN A 69 -28.95 19.56 4.68
N THR A 70 -28.77 18.52 5.50
CA THR A 70 -29.78 18.11 6.50
C THR A 70 -30.01 19.19 7.56
N ALA A 71 -28.96 19.87 8.03
CA ALA A 71 -29.08 20.95 9.02
C ALA A 71 -29.72 22.22 8.45
N SER A 72 -29.70 22.40 7.12
CA SER A 72 -30.25 23.57 6.44
C SER A 72 -31.68 23.36 5.91
N GLY A 73 -32.28 22.18 6.13
CA GLY A 73 -33.63 21.89 5.64
C GLY A 73 -34.70 22.76 6.32
N ARG A 74 -35.68 23.38 5.65
CA ARG A 74 -36.27 23.10 4.32
C ARG A 74 -36.52 21.63 4.01
#